data_AF-A0A0C3E826-F1
#
_entry.id   AF-A0A0C3E826-F1
#
_cell.length_a   1.000
_cell.length_b   1.000
_cell.length_c   1.000
_cell.angle_alpha   90.00
_cell.angle_beta   90.00
_cell.angle_gamma   90.00
#
_symmetry.space_group_name_H-M   'P 1'
#
loop_
_entity.id
_entity.type
_entity.pdbx_description
1 polymer ?
#
loop_
_entity_poly.entity_id
_entity_poly.type
_entity_poly.pdbx_seq_one_letter_code
_entity_poly.pdbx_strand_id
1 'polypeptide(L)'
;MSKKDHEKRLESTAKNELQKTQQLANSDFVKGQLKEMMNNKLRKDIVIRDELLKAGTEPSEKLTNRIEGRQEALDELVAIIDTHQTHLLSTYDIAKAAIAELRKYNPKKADELENSLALKVKQSGSQTIKKKRL
;
A
#
# COMPACT_ATOMS: atom_id res chain seq x y z
N MET A 1 0.62 -19.49 -31.70
CA MET A 1 0.66 -18.06 -31.32
C MET A 1 1.83 -17.43 -32.06
N SER A 2 1.65 -16.33 -32.80
CA SER A 2 2.77 -15.70 -33.51
C SER A 2 3.66 -14.90 -32.54
N LYS A 3 4.93 -14.65 -32.91
CA LYS A 3 5.85 -13.81 -32.11
C LYS A 3 5.25 -12.42 -31.81
N LYS A 4 4.51 -11.85 -32.77
CA LYS A 4 3.81 -10.57 -32.62
C LYS A 4 2.63 -10.64 -31.65
N ASP A 5 1.91 -11.75 -31.60
CA ASP A 5 0.80 -11.93 -30.65
C ASP A 5 1.33 -12.09 -29.21
N HIS A 6 2.45 -12.78 -29.06
CA HIS A 6 3.12 -12.95 -27.76
C HIS A 6 3.67 -11.60 -27.24
N GLU A 7 4.32 -10.82 -28.10
CA GLU A 7 4.79 -9.46 -27.77
C GLU A 7 3.64 -8.56 -27.29
N LYS A 8 2.53 -8.49 -28.04
CA LYS A 8 1.36 -7.69 -27.67
C LYS A 8 0.75 -8.13 -26.33
N ARG A 9 0.72 -9.44 -26.07
CA ARG A 9 0.25 -9.97 -24.80
C ARG A 9 1.13 -9.52 -23.64
N LEU A 10 2.45 -9.63 -23.77
CA LEU A 10 3.41 -9.20 -22.75
C LEU A 10 3.32 -7.69 -22.49
N GLU A 11 3.20 -6.88 -23.55
CA GLU A 11 3.02 -5.43 -23.43
C GLU A 11 1.72 -5.10 -22.67
N SER A 12 0.62 -5.75 -23.03
CA SER A 12 -0.68 -5.56 -22.35
C SER A 12 -0.61 -5.95 -20.88
N THR A 13 -0.03 -7.12 -20.57
CA THR A 13 0.17 -7.57 -19.18
C THR A 13 1.00 -6.57 -18.40
N ALA A 14 2.15 -6.13 -18.93
CA ALA A 14 3.00 -5.16 -18.26
C ALA A 14 2.24 -3.84 -17.99
N LYS A 15 1.53 -3.28 -18.99
CA LYS A 15 0.77 -2.04 -18.81
C LYS A 15 -0.33 -2.18 -17.74
N ASN A 16 -1.08 -3.28 -17.76
CA ASN A 16 -2.16 -3.51 -16.80
C ASN A 16 -1.63 -3.63 -15.38
N GLU A 17 -0.56 -4.41 -15.17
CA GLU A 17 0.03 -4.58 -13.85
C GLU A 17 0.73 -3.30 -13.34
N LEU A 18 1.32 -2.50 -14.24
CA LEU A 18 1.85 -1.17 -13.90
C LEU A 18 0.75 -0.20 -13.46
N GLN A 19 -0.44 -0.27 -14.06
CA GLN A 19 -1.57 0.55 -13.64
C GLN A 19 -2.10 0.11 -12.28
N LYS A 20 -2.27 -1.20 -12.05
CA LYS A 20 -2.67 -1.76 -10.75
C LYS A 20 -1.69 -1.39 -9.65
N THR A 21 -0.39 -1.56 -9.91
CA THR A 21 0.69 -1.18 -8.98
C THR A 21 0.56 0.30 -8.57
N GLN A 22 0.30 1.21 -9.53
CA GLN A 22 0.12 2.62 -9.21
C GLN A 22 -1.10 2.87 -8.32
N GLN A 23 -2.23 2.25 -8.64
CA GLN A 23 -3.47 2.44 -7.89
C GLN A 23 -3.32 1.94 -6.44
N LEU A 24 -2.73 0.75 -6.27
CA LEU A 24 -2.44 0.18 -4.97
C LEU A 24 -1.47 1.05 -4.17
N ALA A 25 -0.39 1.54 -4.80
CA ALA A 25 0.59 2.36 -4.11
C ALA A 25 0.03 3.72 -3.65
N ASN A 26 -0.86 4.35 -4.44
CA ASN A 26 -1.57 5.57 -4.02
C ASN A 26 -2.54 5.28 -2.87
N SER A 27 -3.24 4.14 -2.91
CA SER A 27 -4.13 3.72 -1.83
C SER A 27 -3.37 3.49 -0.53
N ASP A 28 -2.20 2.83 -0.58
CA ASP A 28 -1.33 2.61 0.57
C ASP A 28 -0.87 3.91 1.23
N PHE A 29 -0.52 4.92 0.42
CA PHE A 29 -0.14 6.23 0.94
C PHE A 29 -1.27 6.88 1.76
N VAL A 30 -2.49 6.94 1.19
CA VAL A 30 -3.65 7.53 1.85
C VAL A 30 -4.03 6.75 3.12
N LYS A 31 -4.01 5.42 3.05
CA LYS A 31 -4.29 4.55 4.20
C LYS A 31 -3.24 4.72 5.31
N GLY A 32 -1.97 4.92 4.94
CA GLY A 32 -0.90 5.25 5.88
C GLY A 32 -1.16 6.55 6.64
N GLN A 33 -1.56 7.62 5.94
CA GLN A 33 -1.94 8.89 6.58
C GLN A 33 -3.16 8.73 7.49
N LEU A 34 -4.16 7.96 7.06
CA LEU A 34 -5.34 7.67 7.87
C LEU A 34 -4.96 6.93 9.16
N LYS A 35 -4.07 5.93 9.07
CA LYS A 35 -3.56 5.17 10.21
C LYS A 35 -2.88 6.06 11.22
N GLU A 36 -2.01 6.98 10.78
CA GLU A 36 -1.36 7.95 11.67
C GLU A 36 -2.37 8.87 12.38
N MET A 37 -3.35 9.40 11.63
CA MET A 37 -4.39 10.25 12.20
C MET A 37 -5.23 9.50 13.26
N MET A 38 -5.63 8.25 12.97
CA MET A 38 -6.43 7.44 13.89
C MET A 38 -5.64 7.06 15.14
N ASN A 39 -4.38 6.66 14.99
CA ASN A 39 -3.51 6.38 16.12
C ASN A 39 -3.33 7.62 17.02
N ASN A 40 -3.12 8.80 16.44
CA ASN A 40 -3.03 10.05 17.19
C ASN A 40 -4.33 10.36 17.97
N LYS A 41 -5.49 10.11 17.36
CA LYS A 41 -6.80 10.26 18.02
C LYS A 41 -6.95 9.26 19.17
N LEU A 42 -6.62 7.99 18.97
CA LEU A 42 -6.66 6.97 20.01
C LEU A 42 -5.75 7.32 21.19
N ARG A 43 -4.49 7.71 20.91
CA ARG A 43 -3.53 8.15 21.95
C ARG A 43 -4.06 9.28 22.80
N LYS A 44 -4.71 10.28 22.20
CA LYS A 44 -5.32 11.39 22.95
C LYS A 44 -6.41 10.90 23.91
N ASP A 45 -7.28 10.00 23.47
CA ASP A 45 -8.33 9.45 24.33
C ASP A 45 -7.76 8.60 25.47
N ILE A 46 -6.72 7.81 25.18
CA ILE A 46 -5.97 7.04 26.17
C ILE A 46 -5.35 7.96 27.23
N VAL A 47 -4.70 9.05 26.82
CA VAL A 47 -4.12 10.03 27.74
C VAL A 47 -5.19 10.63 28.65
N ILE A 48 -6.34 11.04 28.11
CA ILE A 48 -7.45 11.58 28.90
C ILE A 48 -7.94 10.56 29.94
N ARG A 49 -8.12 9.29 29.53
CA ARG A 49 -8.53 8.21 30.44
C ARG A 49 -7.50 8.03 31.56
N ASP A 50 -6.23 7.99 31.22
CA ASP A 50 -5.15 7.76 32.18
C ASP A 50 -5.00 8.95 33.16
N GLU A 51 -5.25 10.17 32.72
CA GLU A 51 -5.32 11.37 33.57
C GLU A 51 -6.48 11.31 34.57
N LEU A 52 -7.67 10.90 34.12
CA LEU A 52 -8.84 10.71 35.01
C LEU A 52 -8.55 9.67 36.09
N LEU A 53 -7.98 8.52 35.70
CA LEU A 53 -7.62 7.46 36.63
C LEU A 53 -6.57 7.93 37.66
N LYS A 54 -5.57 8.71 37.23
CA LYS A 54 -4.58 9.31 38.14
C LYS A 54 -5.20 10.31 39.13
N ALA A 55 -6.24 11.02 38.70
CA ALA A 55 -7.01 11.92 39.55
C ALA A 55 -8.04 11.20 40.44
N GLY A 56 -8.11 9.87 40.42
CA GLY A 56 -9.08 9.08 41.18
C GLY A 56 -10.51 9.20 40.64
N THR A 57 -10.67 9.66 39.40
CA THR A 57 -11.97 9.80 38.72
C THR A 57 -12.17 8.65 37.75
N GLU A 58 -13.33 8.01 37.80
CA GLU A 58 -13.65 6.92 36.88
C GLU A 58 -13.91 7.45 35.46
N PRO A 59 -13.27 6.87 34.42
CA PRO A 59 -13.56 7.21 33.03
C PRO A 59 -15.02 6.96 32.66
N SER A 60 -15.66 7.91 31.99
CA SER A 60 -17.03 7.71 31.49
C SER A 60 -17.10 6.55 30.48
N GLU A 61 -18.19 5.79 30.47
CA GLU A 61 -18.45 4.74 29.49
C GLU A 61 -18.29 5.23 28.04
N LYS A 62 -18.73 6.47 27.75
CA LYS A 62 -18.57 7.09 26.43
C LYS A 62 -17.10 7.22 25.99
N LEU A 63 -16.19 7.47 26.93
CA LEU A 63 -14.76 7.53 26.65
C LEU A 63 -14.21 6.13 26.39
N THR A 64 -14.59 5.15 27.20
CA THR A 64 -14.21 3.74 27.04
C THR A 64 -14.66 3.20 25.68
N ASN A 65 -15.95 3.32 25.34
CA ASN A 65 -16.50 2.87 24.06
C ASN A 65 -15.83 3.58 22.86
N ARG A 66 -15.44 4.85 23.02
CA ARG A 66 -14.71 5.59 21.98
C ARG A 66 -13.29 5.08 21.79
N ILE A 67 -12.61 4.68 22.86
CA ILE A 67 -11.28 4.07 22.79
C ILE A 67 -11.37 2.72 22.09
N GLU A 68 -12.31 1.86 22.51
CA GLU A 68 -12.53 0.54 21.92
C GLU A 68 -12.84 0.64 20.42
N GLY A 69 -13.83 1.46 20.04
CA GLY A 69 -14.17 1.63 18.62
C GLY A 69 -13.04 2.24 17.78
N ARG A 70 -12.19 3.10 18.37
CA ARG A 70 -10.99 3.62 17.68
C ARG A 70 -9.91 2.55 17.54
N GLN A 71 -9.77 1.67 18.52
CA GLN A 71 -8.83 0.55 18.47
C GLN A 71 -9.25 -0.45 17.40
N GLU A 72 -10.51 -0.89 17.40
CA GLU A 72 -11.06 -1.80 16.39
C GLU A 72 -10.89 -1.26 14.97
N ALA A 73 -11.28 0.00 14.75
CA ALA A 73 -11.15 0.62 13.43
C ALA A 73 -9.67 0.79 13.01
N LEU A 74 -8.75 0.94 13.96
CA LEU A 74 -7.31 0.98 13.68
C LEU A 74 -6.80 -0.42 13.29
N ASP A 75 -7.25 -1.46 13.99
CA ASP A 75 -6.86 -2.85 13.72
C ASP A 75 -7.37 -3.33 12.36
N GLU A 76 -8.63 -3.00 12.01
CA GLU A 76 -9.19 -3.24 10.67
C GLU A 76 -8.37 -2.52 9.59
N LEU A 77 -8.02 -1.25 9.83
CA LEU A 77 -7.22 -0.47 8.88
C LEU A 77 -5.83 -1.07 8.69
N VAL A 78 -5.21 -1.58 9.76
CA VAL A 78 -3.92 -2.28 9.69
C VAL A 78 -4.03 -3.55 8.86
N ALA A 79 -5.03 -4.40 9.11
CA ALA A 79 -5.25 -5.63 8.35
C ALA A 79 -5.46 -5.36 6.85
N ILE A 80 -6.23 -4.29 6.53
CA ILE A 80 -6.45 -3.83 5.17
C ILE A 80 -5.15 -3.37 4.50
N ILE A 81 -4.30 -2.63 5.23
CA ILE A 81 -2.99 -2.18 4.73
C ILE A 81 -2.09 -3.39 4.43
N ASP A 82 -2.02 -4.37 5.32
CA ASP A 82 -1.15 -5.54 5.15
C ASP A 82 -1.55 -6.39 3.93
N THR A 83 -2.87 -6.57 3.73
CA THR A 83 -3.40 -7.25 2.54
C THR A 83 -3.05 -6.47 1.27
N HIS A 84 -3.24 -5.16 1.30
CA HIS A 84 -2.89 -4.28 0.18
C HIS A 84 -1.40 -4.31 -0.18
N GLN A 85 -0.52 -4.31 0.82
CA GLN A 85 0.92 -4.40 0.61
C GLN A 85 1.30 -5.71 -0.09
N THR A 86 0.66 -6.81 0.28
CA THR A 86 0.87 -8.11 -0.36
C THR A 86 0.46 -8.06 -1.84
N HIS A 87 -0.69 -7.47 -2.16
CA HIS A 87 -1.14 -7.28 -3.54
C HIS A 87 -0.22 -6.34 -4.33
N LEU A 88 0.26 -5.27 -3.71
CA LEU A 88 1.16 -4.31 -4.33
C LEU A 88 2.47 -4.98 -4.75
N LEU A 89 3.06 -5.78 -3.87
CA LEU A 89 4.28 -6.52 -4.17
C LEU A 89 4.06 -7.55 -5.29
N SER A 90 2.96 -8.31 -5.22
CA SER A 90 2.62 -9.30 -6.25
C SER A 90 2.46 -8.68 -7.63
N THR A 91 1.68 -7.61 -7.75
CA THR A 91 1.46 -6.89 -9.02
C THR A 91 2.75 -6.27 -9.56
N TYR A 92 3.60 -5.74 -8.69
CA TYR A 92 4.92 -5.22 -9.05
C TYR A 92 5.85 -6.30 -9.60
N ASP A 93 5.89 -7.47 -8.96
CA ASP A 93 6.73 -8.60 -9.39
C ASP A 93 6.26 -9.16 -10.74
N ILE A 94 4.94 -9.25 -10.97
CA ILE A 94 4.37 -9.66 -12.27
C ILE A 94 4.74 -8.64 -13.36
N ALA A 95 4.64 -7.34 -13.08
CA ALA A 95 5.03 -6.30 -14.04
C ALA A 95 6.50 -6.42 -14.43
N LYS A 96 7.39 -6.66 -13.46
CA LYS A 96 8.82 -6.89 -13.71
C LYS A 96 9.08 -8.13 -14.57
N ALA A 97 8.42 -9.23 -14.26
CA ALA A 97 8.57 -10.48 -15.01
C ALA A 97 8.12 -10.28 -16.47
N ALA A 98 6.97 -9.64 -16.69
CA ALA A 98 6.46 -9.34 -18.02
C ALA A 98 7.39 -8.41 -18.82
N ILE A 99 7.97 -7.39 -18.18
CA ILE A 99 8.95 -6.49 -18.80
C ILE A 99 10.23 -7.25 -19.18
N ALA A 100 10.74 -8.10 -18.28
CA ALA A 100 11.94 -8.90 -18.54
C ALA A 100 11.75 -9.88 -19.70
N GLU A 101 10.55 -10.46 -19.82
CA GLU A 101 10.21 -11.33 -20.95
C GLU A 101 10.03 -10.51 -22.25
N LEU A 102 9.35 -9.36 -22.18
CA LEU A 102 9.16 -8.46 -23.32
C LEU A 102 10.50 -8.00 -23.90
N ARG A 103 11.52 -7.81 -23.05
CA ARG A 103 12.87 -7.40 -23.48
C ARG A 103 13.48 -8.35 -24.51
N LYS A 104 13.09 -9.63 -24.53
CA LYS A 104 13.56 -10.62 -25.53
C LYS A 104 12.97 -10.38 -26.93
N TYR A 105 11.85 -9.67 -27.02
CA TYR A 105 11.10 -9.43 -28.26
C TYR A 105 11.16 -7.97 -28.69
N ASN A 106 11.08 -7.05 -27.73
CA ASN A 106 11.08 -5.60 -27.95
C ASN A 106 11.84 -4.88 -26.81
N PRO A 107 13.17 -4.79 -26.89
CA PRO A 107 14.00 -4.18 -25.86
C PRO A 107 13.63 -2.72 -25.57
N LYS A 108 13.39 -1.93 -26.63
CA LYS A 108 13.05 -0.51 -26.51
C LYS A 108 11.76 -0.31 -25.70
N LYS A 109 10.73 -1.13 -25.97
CA LYS A 109 9.46 -1.05 -25.23
C LYS A 109 9.58 -1.53 -23.80
N ALA A 110 10.40 -2.55 -23.55
CA ALA A 110 10.69 -3.00 -22.19
C ALA A 110 11.37 -1.89 -21.37
N ASP A 111 12.33 -1.17 -21.95
CA ASP A 111 13.04 -0.08 -21.28
C ASP A 111 12.11 1.12 -20.97
N GLU A 112 11.19 1.47 -21.89
CA GLU A 112 10.14 2.47 -21.63
C GLU A 112 9.25 2.08 -20.43
N LEU A 113 8.83 0.82 -20.37
CA LEU A 113 7.96 0.31 -19.30
C LEU A 113 8.71 0.19 -17.95
N GLU A 114 9.98 -0.18 -17.96
CA GLU A 114 10.82 -0.22 -16.75
C GLU A 114 11.04 1.18 -16.18
N ASN A 115 11.31 2.17 -17.03
CA ASN A 115 11.43 3.57 -16.62
C ASN A 115 10.12 4.10 -16.03
N SER A 116 8.98 3.77 -16.65
CA SER A 116 7.65 4.10 -16.12
C SER A 116 7.44 3.47 -14.74
N LEU A 117 7.80 2.20 -14.56
CA LEU A 117 7.71 1.52 -13.28
C LEU A 117 8.55 2.21 -12.20
N ALA A 118 9.79 2.55 -12.50
CA ALA A 118 10.70 3.21 -11.56
C ALA A 118 10.21 4.60 -11.14
N LEU A 119 9.68 5.40 -12.08
CA LEU A 119 9.10 6.72 -11.79
C LEU A 119 7.86 6.61 -10.88
N LYS A 120 6.98 5.66 -11.17
CA LYS A 120 5.75 5.39 -10.41
C LYS A 120 6.02 4.97 -8.98
N VAL A 121 7.03 4.11 -8.76
CA VAL A 121 7.49 3.72 -7.42
C VAL A 121 8.05 4.92 -6.64
N LYS A 122 8.77 5.83 -7.30
CA LYS A 122 9.27 7.04 -6.65
C LYS A 122 8.13 7.98 -6.25
N GLN A 123 7.15 8.18 -7.14
CA GLN A 123 6.04 9.11 -6.96
C GLN A 123 5.00 8.66 -5.93
N SER A 124 4.78 7.36 -5.78
CA SER A 124 3.75 6.85 -4.87
C SER A 124 4.08 7.04 -3.38
N GLY A 125 5.33 7.37 -3.03
CA GLY A 125 5.76 7.50 -1.64
C GLY A 125 5.75 6.19 -0.85
N SER A 126 5.32 5.07 -1.45
CA SER A 126 5.19 3.78 -0.78
C SER A 126 6.54 3.27 -0.28
N GLN A 127 6.65 3.04 1.02
CA GLN A 127 7.83 2.45 1.65
C GLN A 127 7.93 0.94 1.37
N THR A 128 6.81 0.29 1.05
CA THR A 128 6.72 -1.15 0.80
C THR A 128 7.56 -1.57 -0.40
N ILE A 129 7.49 -0.84 -1.51
CA ILE A 129 8.27 -1.15 -2.72
C ILE A 129 9.74 -0.72 -2.56
N LYS A 130 10.01 0.29 -1.71
CA LYS A 130 11.38 0.78 -1.45
C LYS A 130 12.19 -0.11 -0.52
N LYS A 131 11.53 -0.94 0.31
CA LYS A 131 12.24 -1.93 1.13
C LYS A 131 12.84 -3.01 0.22
N LYS A 132 14.15 -2.89 -0.01
CA LYS A 132 14.98 -3.97 -0.57
C LYS A 132 14.73 -5.22 0.28
N ARG A 133 14.23 -6.29 -0.33
CA ARG A 133 14.22 -7.61 0.31
C ARG A 133 15.69 -7.98 0.56
N LEU A 134 16.04 -8.20 1.82
CA LEU A 134 17.27 -8.87 2.24
C LEU A 134 17.17 -10.35 1.90
#